data_AF-A0A8H4T1Y4-F1
#
_entry.id   AF-A0A8H4T1Y4-F1
#
_cell.length_a   1.000
_cell.length_b   1.000
_cell.length_c   1.000
_cell.angle_alpha   90.00
_cell.angle_beta   90.00
_cell.angle_gamma   90.00
#
_symmetry.space_group_name_H-M   'P 1'
#
loop_
_entity.id
_entity.type
_entity.pdbx_description
1 polymer ?
#
loop_
_entity_poly.entity_id
_entity_poly.type
_entity_poly.pdbx_seq_one_letter_code
_entity_poly.pdbx_strand_id
1 'polypeptide(L)'
;MSSRYSLRQTPRKKELFEGMVETPIRRSRSNRRQTSQPLSDVETESNSAAEAISRPTRRRTTRFTEELDEDTDSDNMGAVNRATNGKTNGHANGHSNGDATNGQATNGHATPNHVSGAAPINSVMEKTEGVPQDPNVVDGWRPGQDPKIDYSGEFEFGGSLGTAAMMILFPILMWYMWIGATYYDGKFPSRAAGQSWGEFAAHLVNLVYTGAFPRLQVWAWYWSYLIVEGAFYCLLPGVWGYGKPLPHEGGKQLPYYCSAYWSLYTTLACLAFLHFSGIWPLYTAIDEFGPLLSVAILSGFLVSFVAYFSALWRGKQHRMTGYPIYDFFMGAELNPRLFGILDFKMFFEVRMPWYILLILSLGAAARQHEQYGYVSGEVWFLVMAHFLYANACAKGEELIITTWDMYYEKWGFMLIFWNLAGVPLSYCHCTIYLANHHPDVYRWNRGILAAMFAGYLFWYWVWDSCNSQKNRFRAMEKGKLVLRKTFPQVPWQTIHNPKTIVSPQGTILVDGWYGLARKIHYTADVWFAVSWGLITGFESPFPWFYPVFFCGMIAHRAARDITRCRRKYGEAWLEYERRVPYLFIPYVI
;
A
#
# COMPACT_ATOMS: atom_id res chain seq x y z
N MET A 1 -46.09 36.82 -11.46
CA MET A 1 -46.67 36.74 -10.09
C MET A 1 -46.92 35.26 -9.82
N SER A 2 -46.05 34.55 -9.10
CA SER A 2 -46.00 34.46 -7.62
C SER A 2 -47.20 33.75 -6.99
N SER A 3 -47.05 32.46 -6.70
CA SER A 3 -47.69 31.80 -5.56
C SER A 3 -46.70 30.77 -4.98
N ARG A 4 -46.44 30.84 -3.67
CA ARG A 4 -45.44 30.02 -2.98
C ARG A 4 -46.15 28.87 -2.25
N TYR A 5 -45.71 27.63 -2.44
CA TYR A 5 -46.09 26.54 -1.55
C TYR A 5 -45.21 26.52 -0.29
N SER A 6 -45.85 26.45 0.87
CA SER A 6 -45.21 26.50 2.19
C SER A 6 -44.95 25.11 2.76
N LEU A 7 -43.69 24.79 3.07
CA LEU A 7 -43.27 23.55 3.72
C LEU A 7 -43.22 23.70 5.25
N ARG A 8 -44.34 23.48 5.93
CA ARG A 8 -44.37 23.17 7.38
C ARG A 8 -45.54 22.25 7.74
N GLN A 9 -45.26 20.94 7.85
CA GLN A 9 -46.04 20.04 8.71
C GLN A 9 -45.06 19.17 9.51
N THR A 10 -45.20 19.20 10.84
CA THR A 10 -44.51 18.31 11.77
C THR A 10 -45.23 16.95 11.80
N PRO A 11 -44.51 15.82 11.91
CA PRO A 11 -45.15 14.50 11.91
C PRO A 11 -45.96 14.27 13.18
N ARG A 12 -47.20 13.77 13.04
CA ARG A 12 -48.01 13.28 14.16
C ARG A 12 -47.36 12.04 14.77
N LYS A 13 -47.39 11.92 16.11
CA LYS A 13 -47.07 10.66 16.80
C LYS A 13 -48.10 9.59 16.39
N LYS A 14 -47.64 8.35 16.24
CA LYS A 14 -48.52 7.17 16.19
C LYS A 14 -49.05 6.90 17.59
N GLU A 15 -50.33 6.57 17.69
CA GLU A 15 -50.95 6.09 18.92
C GLU A 15 -50.50 4.64 19.18
N LEU A 16 -50.37 4.28 20.47
CA LEU A 16 -49.98 2.94 20.91
C LEU A 16 -51.23 2.06 20.98
N PHE A 17 -51.09 0.80 20.55
CA PHE A 17 -52.17 -0.19 20.65
C PHE A 17 -52.19 -0.85 22.03
N GLU A 18 -53.37 -1.37 22.39
CA GLU A 18 -53.69 -1.91 23.71
C GLU A 18 -52.79 -3.11 24.08
N GLY A 19 -52.25 -3.10 25.30
CA GLY A 19 -51.36 -4.16 25.83
C GLY A 19 -49.87 -3.81 25.94
N MET A 20 -49.41 -2.63 25.52
CA MET A 20 -48.01 -2.22 25.64
C MET A 20 -47.72 -1.50 26.97
N VAL A 21 -46.74 -1.97 27.76
CA VAL A 21 -46.30 -1.35 29.02
C VAL A 21 -45.07 -0.46 28.77
N GLU A 22 -45.17 0.85 29.04
CA GLU A 22 -44.04 1.77 28.88
C GLU A 22 -42.97 1.60 29.97
N THR A 23 -41.69 1.56 29.56
CA THR A 23 -40.54 1.52 30.48
C THR A 23 -40.20 2.92 31.02
N PRO A 24 -39.99 3.14 32.33
CA PRO A 24 -39.78 4.49 32.88
C PRO A 24 -38.48 5.17 32.39
N ILE A 25 -38.62 6.32 31.72
CA ILE A 25 -37.47 7.13 31.27
C ILE A 25 -36.96 8.03 32.40
N ARG A 26 -35.69 7.85 32.76
CA ARG A 26 -34.95 8.66 33.74
C ARG A 26 -34.68 10.08 33.19
N ARG A 27 -35.40 11.09 33.69
CA ARG A 27 -35.12 12.51 33.40
C ARG A 27 -33.77 12.93 34.00
N SER A 28 -32.88 13.51 33.20
CA SER A 28 -31.74 14.31 33.66
C SER A 28 -31.91 15.75 33.20
N ARG A 29 -31.64 16.71 34.10
CA ARG A 29 -31.82 18.15 33.86
C ARG A 29 -30.64 18.70 33.07
N SER A 30 -30.92 19.43 31.99
CA SER A 30 -29.96 20.34 31.37
C SER A 30 -30.04 21.70 32.07
N ASN A 31 -28.94 22.15 32.67
CA ASN A 31 -28.74 23.54 33.08
C ASN A 31 -27.83 24.25 32.06
N ARG A 32 -28.08 25.55 31.86
CA ARG A 32 -27.43 26.41 30.86
C ARG A 32 -26.99 27.72 31.51
N ARG A 33 -25.95 28.36 30.95
CA ARG A 33 -25.27 29.62 31.36
C ARG A 33 -24.12 29.40 32.38
N GLN A 34 -23.04 30.20 32.38
CA GLN A 34 -22.71 31.40 31.58
C GLN A 34 -21.19 31.56 31.38
N THR A 35 -20.78 32.43 30.46
CA THR A 35 -19.38 32.81 30.16
C THR A 35 -18.90 34.02 30.98
N SER A 36 -17.66 33.96 31.49
CA SER A 36 -16.80 35.13 31.80
C SER A 36 -15.35 34.67 32.06
N GLN A 37 -14.37 35.39 31.49
CA GLN A 37 -12.93 35.30 31.83
C GLN A 37 -12.56 36.38 32.90
N PRO A 38 -11.28 36.67 33.20
CA PRO A 38 -10.42 35.93 34.13
C PRO A 38 -9.85 36.86 35.24
N LEU A 39 -9.05 36.35 36.19
CA LEU A 39 -7.87 37.05 36.77
C LEU A 39 -7.10 36.24 37.84
N SER A 40 -5.76 36.40 37.80
CA SER A 40 -4.76 36.39 38.89
C SER A 40 -4.66 35.28 39.95
N ASP A 41 -3.55 34.53 39.85
CA ASP A 41 -2.42 34.48 40.81
C ASP A 41 -2.42 33.67 42.14
N VAL A 42 -1.25 33.03 42.32
CA VAL A 42 -0.47 32.79 43.58
C VAL A 42 -0.80 31.58 44.48
N GLU A 43 0.16 30.61 44.45
CA GLU A 43 0.75 29.85 45.59
C GLU A 43 -0.13 28.86 46.41
N THR A 44 0.36 27.78 47.08
CA THR A 44 1.65 27.05 47.15
C THR A 44 1.42 25.71 47.92
N GLU A 45 2.26 24.67 47.71
CA GLU A 45 2.42 23.45 48.58
C GLU A 45 1.20 22.49 48.74
N SER A 46 1.31 21.22 49.18
CA SER A 46 2.37 20.18 49.18
C SER A 46 1.76 18.81 49.55
N ASN A 47 2.41 17.70 49.14
CA ASN A 47 2.32 16.34 49.76
C ASN A 47 0.94 15.61 49.76
N SER A 48 0.82 14.27 49.86
CA SER A 48 1.78 13.14 49.95
C SER A 48 1.05 11.79 49.73
N ALA A 49 1.82 10.71 49.48
CA ALA A 49 1.59 9.29 49.85
C ALA A 49 0.18 8.66 49.66
N ALA A 50 0.00 7.67 48.76
CA ALA A 50 0.41 6.26 48.88
C ALA A 50 -0.37 5.43 49.91
N GLU A 51 -1.11 4.40 49.45
CA GLU A 51 -0.84 2.99 49.79
C GLU A 51 -1.71 2.02 48.97
N ALA A 52 -1.27 0.77 48.86
CA ALA A 52 -2.00 -0.35 48.27
C ALA A 52 -2.30 -1.39 49.36
N ILE A 53 -3.28 -2.29 49.17
CA ILE A 53 -3.25 -3.64 49.78
C ILE A 53 -4.27 -4.63 49.12
N SER A 54 -3.73 -5.82 48.83
CA SER A 54 -4.26 -7.20 48.66
C SER A 54 -5.62 -7.57 47.98
N ARG A 55 -5.50 -8.70 47.25
CA ARG A 55 -6.51 -9.69 46.78
C ARG A 55 -6.66 -10.83 47.85
N PRO A 56 -7.31 -12.02 47.62
CA PRO A 56 -8.17 -12.53 46.51
C PRO A 56 -9.45 -13.33 46.94
N THR A 57 -10.15 -13.89 45.94
CA THR A 57 -10.74 -15.27 45.87
C THR A 57 -12.26 -15.48 46.04
N ARG A 58 -12.98 -15.77 44.93
CA ARG A 58 -13.57 -17.12 44.65
C ARG A 58 -14.19 -17.26 43.24
N ARG A 59 -14.26 -18.52 42.77
CA ARG A 59 -14.82 -18.98 41.49
C ARG A 59 -16.35 -18.84 41.41
N ARG A 60 -16.90 -18.63 40.20
CA ARG A 60 -17.88 -19.56 39.62
C ARG A 60 -17.88 -19.52 38.08
N THR A 61 -18.00 -20.69 37.46
CA THR A 61 -18.11 -20.92 36.01
C THR A 61 -19.57 -20.90 35.55
N THR A 62 -19.81 -20.50 34.30
CA THR A 62 -20.92 -21.01 33.47
C THR A 62 -20.49 -21.01 32.00
N ARG A 63 -20.66 -22.16 31.34
CA ARG A 63 -20.73 -22.25 29.86
C ARG A 63 -22.12 -21.77 29.44
N PHE A 64 -22.24 -21.26 28.22
CA PHE A 64 -23.42 -21.50 27.41
C PHE A 64 -22.98 -21.83 25.99
N THR A 65 -23.40 -23.00 25.53
CA THR A 65 -23.29 -23.49 24.15
C THR A 65 -24.72 -23.80 23.76
N GLU A 66 -25.14 -23.39 22.56
CA GLU A 66 -26.48 -23.68 22.07
C GLU A 66 -26.34 -24.18 20.62
N GLU A 67 -26.42 -25.51 20.49
CA GLU A 67 -26.70 -26.22 19.25
C GLU A 67 -28.22 -26.37 19.14
N LEU A 68 -28.74 -26.37 17.90
CA LEU A 68 -30.07 -26.87 17.60
C LEU A 68 -30.01 -27.62 16.25
N ASP A 69 -30.28 -28.90 16.36
CA ASP A 69 -30.50 -29.92 15.31
C ASP A 69 -31.87 -29.67 14.60
N GLU A 70 -32.38 -30.42 13.61
CA GLU A 70 -31.90 -31.43 12.64
C GLU A 70 -32.99 -31.53 11.53
N ASP A 71 -32.67 -32.19 10.41
CA ASP A 71 -33.57 -33.03 9.54
C ASP A 71 -32.93 -33.13 8.13
N THR A 72 -32.27 -34.25 7.80
CA THR A 72 -32.79 -35.44 7.06
C THR A 72 -33.20 -35.13 5.60
N ASP A 73 -32.76 -35.85 4.56
CA ASP A 73 -32.64 -37.32 4.42
C ASP A 73 -31.53 -37.83 3.45
N SER A 74 -31.23 -39.14 3.52
CA SER A 74 -30.57 -40.10 2.59
C SER A 74 -29.89 -39.63 1.27
N ASP A 75 -28.78 -40.23 0.79
CA ASP A 75 -28.67 -41.68 0.51
C ASP A 75 -27.22 -42.26 0.41
N ASN A 76 -27.13 -43.57 0.13
CA ASN A 76 -26.14 -44.53 0.68
C ASN A 76 -24.97 -44.99 -0.25
N MET A 77 -24.07 -45.82 0.32
CA MET A 77 -22.89 -46.57 -0.20
C MET A 77 -21.51 -45.92 0.01
N GLY A 78 -20.49 -46.61 0.54
CA GLY A 78 -20.42 -47.98 1.10
C GLY A 78 -19.06 -48.23 1.77
N ALA A 79 -19.03 -49.04 2.84
CA ALA A 79 -17.86 -49.20 3.71
C ALA A 79 -16.81 -50.22 3.20
N VAL A 80 -15.58 -50.14 3.74
CA VAL A 80 -14.88 -51.25 4.44
C VAL A 80 -13.70 -50.67 5.27
N ASN A 81 -13.59 -51.09 6.53
CA ASN A 81 -12.48 -50.77 7.43
C ASN A 81 -11.32 -51.77 7.28
N ARG A 82 -10.07 -51.31 7.44
CA ARG A 82 -9.06 -52.06 8.21
C ARG A 82 -7.95 -51.16 8.76
N ALA A 83 -7.70 -51.26 10.06
CA ALA A 83 -6.55 -50.65 10.73
C ALA A 83 -5.44 -51.68 10.97
N THR A 84 -4.17 -51.25 10.92
CA THR A 84 -3.10 -51.71 11.84
C THR A 84 -1.86 -50.81 11.75
N ASN A 85 -1.13 -50.69 12.86
CA ASN A 85 0.12 -49.93 12.99
C ASN A 85 1.30 -50.53 12.19
N GLY A 86 2.26 -49.67 11.83
CA GLY A 86 3.62 -50.07 11.43
C GLY A 86 4.61 -48.90 11.48
N LYS A 87 5.55 -48.91 12.43
CA LYS A 87 6.73 -48.02 12.42
C LYS A 87 7.88 -48.72 11.70
N THR A 88 8.51 -48.09 10.73
CA THR A 88 9.90 -48.38 10.33
C THR A 88 10.56 -47.15 9.72
N ASN A 89 11.80 -46.88 10.14
CA ASN A 89 12.71 -45.97 9.45
C ASN A 89 13.26 -46.65 8.19
N GLY A 90 13.59 -45.86 7.16
CA GLY A 90 14.31 -46.35 5.98
C GLY A 90 14.87 -45.22 5.13
N HIS A 91 16.13 -44.85 5.35
CA HIS A 91 16.88 -44.08 4.35
C HIS A 91 17.27 -45.01 3.20
N ALA A 92 17.08 -44.56 1.96
CA ALA A 92 17.71 -45.17 0.79
C ALA A 92 18.03 -44.09 -0.24
N ASN A 93 19.33 -43.84 -0.45
CA ASN A 93 19.82 -43.09 -1.61
C ASN A 93 19.70 -43.98 -2.86
N GLY A 94 19.27 -43.40 -3.98
CA GLY A 94 19.21 -44.08 -5.27
C GLY A 94 19.83 -43.21 -6.37
N HIS A 95 21.16 -43.24 -6.51
CA HIS A 95 21.80 -42.76 -7.73
C HIS A 95 21.53 -43.74 -8.87
N SER A 96 21.23 -43.22 -10.06
CA SER A 96 21.42 -43.94 -11.31
C SER A 96 22.10 -43.01 -12.31
N ASN A 97 23.31 -43.39 -12.74
CA ASN A 97 23.98 -42.76 -13.88
C ASN A 97 23.40 -43.33 -15.18
N GLY A 98 23.31 -42.48 -16.20
CA GLY A 98 23.11 -42.86 -17.60
C GLY A 98 23.94 -41.91 -18.47
N ASP A 99 24.66 -42.45 -19.44
CA ASP A 99 25.88 -41.83 -19.97
C ASP A 99 25.73 -40.55 -20.81
N ALA A 100 26.82 -39.80 -20.83
CA ALA A 100 27.00 -38.59 -21.61
C ALA A 100 27.36 -38.88 -23.08
N THR A 101 26.94 -38.00 -23.98
CA THR A 101 27.60 -37.79 -25.29
C THR A 101 27.81 -36.29 -25.53
N ASN A 102 29.06 -35.92 -25.87
CA ASN A 102 29.45 -34.53 -26.18
C ASN A 102 29.01 -34.14 -27.61
N GLY A 103 28.66 -32.87 -27.82
CA GLY A 103 28.19 -32.37 -29.12
C GLY A 103 28.29 -30.85 -29.32
N GLN A 104 29.52 -30.33 -29.34
CA GLN A 104 30.00 -29.09 -30.00
C GLN A 104 29.11 -27.82 -30.06
N ALA A 105 29.68 -26.71 -29.57
CA ALA A 105 29.23 -25.36 -29.89
C ALA A 105 29.53 -24.98 -31.35
N THR A 106 28.66 -24.16 -31.96
CA THR A 106 28.96 -23.44 -33.21
C THR A 106 28.54 -21.97 -33.10
N ASN A 107 29.49 -21.07 -33.36
CA ASN A 107 29.24 -19.63 -33.47
C ASN A 107 28.68 -19.32 -34.87
N GLY A 108 27.56 -18.60 -34.94
CA GLY A 108 27.02 -18.04 -36.18
C GLY A 108 27.32 -16.54 -36.28
N HIS A 109 28.22 -16.15 -37.19
CA HIS A 109 28.50 -14.73 -37.46
C HIS A 109 27.34 -14.05 -38.19
N ALA A 110 27.04 -12.81 -37.80
CA ALA A 110 26.19 -11.90 -38.57
C ALA A 110 27.00 -11.16 -39.65
N THR A 111 26.37 -10.86 -40.78
CA THR A 111 26.81 -9.81 -41.74
C THR A 111 25.61 -8.94 -42.17
N PRO A 112 25.81 -7.66 -42.53
CA PRO A 112 24.75 -6.65 -42.50
C PRO A 112 24.15 -6.33 -43.88
N ASN A 113 22.97 -5.71 -43.92
CA ASN A 113 22.48 -4.99 -45.10
C ASN A 113 21.58 -3.78 -44.77
N HIS A 114 21.59 -2.81 -45.70
CA HIS A 114 21.09 -1.43 -45.61
C HIS A 114 20.13 -1.14 -46.80
N VAL A 115 19.18 -0.19 -46.81
CA VAL A 115 18.79 0.90 -45.88
C VAL A 115 17.24 1.07 -45.91
N SER A 116 16.70 1.90 -45.01
CA SER A 116 15.59 2.86 -45.24
C SER A 116 14.12 2.40 -45.35
N GLY A 117 13.26 3.07 -44.57
CA GLY A 117 11.80 3.05 -44.69
C GLY A 117 11.13 3.55 -43.41
N ALA A 118 10.69 4.82 -43.38
CA ALA A 118 9.95 5.37 -42.25
C ALA A 118 8.50 4.84 -42.24
N ALA A 119 8.05 4.26 -41.13
CA ALA A 119 6.71 3.69 -40.94
C ALA A 119 6.17 4.03 -39.53
N PRO A 120 4.84 4.10 -39.33
CA PRO A 120 4.24 4.76 -38.18
C PRO A 120 4.26 3.94 -36.88
N ILE A 121 4.03 4.63 -35.76
CA ILE A 121 3.96 4.09 -34.41
C ILE A 121 2.72 3.19 -34.26
N ASN A 122 2.83 1.91 -34.67
CA ASN A 122 1.84 0.86 -34.40
C ASN A 122 2.39 -0.57 -34.66
N SER A 123 3.62 -0.87 -34.20
CA SER A 123 4.16 -2.24 -34.27
C SER A 123 5.21 -2.55 -33.18
N VAL A 124 4.77 -2.57 -31.92
CA VAL A 124 5.49 -3.29 -30.84
C VAL A 124 4.50 -4.23 -30.14
N MET A 125 4.03 -5.21 -30.91
CA MET A 125 3.55 -6.50 -30.39
C MET A 125 4.40 -7.58 -31.04
N GLU A 126 5.66 -7.66 -30.60
CA GLU A 126 6.45 -8.85 -30.82
C GLU A 126 5.77 -10.00 -30.07
N LYS A 127 5.31 -11.02 -30.80
CA LYS A 127 4.75 -12.22 -30.20
C LYS A 127 5.88 -12.96 -29.50
N THR A 128 6.02 -12.75 -28.20
CA THR A 128 6.65 -13.76 -27.35
C THR A 128 5.81 -15.02 -27.49
N GLU A 129 6.37 -16.08 -28.07
CA GLU A 129 5.69 -17.38 -28.12
C GLU A 129 5.56 -17.90 -26.68
N GLY A 130 4.38 -17.71 -26.11
CA GLY A 130 4.10 -18.13 -24.75
C GLY A 130 4.13 -19.64 -24.64
N VAL A 131 4.82 -20.14 -23.60
CA VAL A 131 4.63 -21.50 -23.10
C VAL A 131 3.12 -21.73 -22.94
N PRO A 132 2.56 -22.87 -23.38
CA PRO A 132 1.12 -23.11 -23.23
C PRO A 132 0.71 -23.07 -21.75
N GLN A 133 0.05 -21.98 -21.32
CA GLN A 133 -0.51 -21.89 -19.97
C GLN A 133 -1.55 -22.99 -19.80
N ASP A 134 -1.23 -23.98 -18.97
CA ASP A 134 -2.16 -25.06 -18.62
C ASP A 134 -3.41 -24.44 -17.95
N PRO A 135 -4.62 -24.68 -18.45
CA PRO A 135 -5.83 -24.00 -17.96
C PRO A 135 -6.18 -24.36 -16.51
N ASN A 136 -5.52 -25.35 -15.92
CA ASN A 136 -5.69 -25.76 -14.52
C ASN A 136 -4.66 -25.14 -13.57
N VAL A 137 -3.67 -24.40 -14.07
CA VAL A 137 -2.75 -23.60 -13.24
C VAL A 137 -3.34 -22.22 -13.05
N VAL A 138 -3.85 -21.95 -11.85
CA VAL A 138 -4.38 -20.65 -11.46
C VAL A 138 -3.37 -19.99 -10.53
N ASP A 139 -2.86 -18.84 -10.96
CA ASP A 139 -2.04 -17.98 -10.11
C ASP A 139 -0.77 -18.67 -9.55
N GLY A 140 -0.12 -19.51 -10.37
CA GLY A 140 1.11 -20.28 -10.03
C GLY A 140 0.86 -21.59 -9.27
N TRP A 141 -0.39 -21.88 -8.90
CA TRP A 141 -0.77 -23.11 -8.19
C TRP A 141 -1.78 -23.94 -8.99
N ARG A 142 -1.77 -25.26 -8.77
CA ARG A 142 -2.68 -26.22 -9.41
C ARG A 142 -3.52 -26.95 -8.36
N PRO A 143 -4.86 -27.01 -8.50
CA PRO A 143 -5.72 -27.78 -7.61
C PRO A 143 -5.26 -29.22 -7.44
N GLY A 144 -5.18 -29.68 -6.19
CA GLY A 144 -4.74 -31.03 -5.84
C GLY A 144 -3.21 -31.24 -5.82
N GLN A 145 -2.40 -30.23 -6.11
CA GLN A 145 -0.93 -30.30 -6.04
C GLN A 145 -0.34 -29.47 -4.89
N ASP A 146 0.92 -29.72 -4.54
CA ASP A 146 1.57 -29.12 -3.36
C ASP A 146 1.65 -27.59 -3.49
N PRO A 147 0.99 -26.81 -2.61
CA PRO A 147 1.01 -25.35 -2.66
C PRO A 147 2.38 -24.72 -2.38
N LYS A 148 3.38 -25.52 -2.01
CA LYS A 148 4.78 -25.10 -1.88
C LYS A 148 5.51 -24.96 -3.21
N ILE A 149 5.06 -25.61 -4.28
CA ILE A 149 5.73 -25.62 -5.59
C ILE A 149 5.00 -24.66 -6.54
N ASP A 150 5.75 -23.89 -7.33
CA ASP A 150 5.18 -23.14 -8.45
C ASP A 150 5.07 -24.04 -9.69
N TYR A 151 3.86 -24.14 -10.24
CA TYR A 151 3.57 -24.98 -11.42
C TYR A 151 3.33 -24.16 -12.70
N SER A 152 3.50 -22.84 -12.68
CA SER A 152 3.37 -22.00 -13.88
C SER A 152 4.57 -22.13 -14.82
N GLY A 153 5.78 -22.31 -14.26
CA GLY A 153 7.03 -22.15 -14.99
C GLY A 153 7.32 -20.71 -15.43
N GLU A 154 6.53 -19.73 -14.97
CA GLU A 154 6.65 -18.33 -15.36
C GLU A 154 7.58 -17.55 -14.42
N PHE A 155 8.56 -16.86 -14.99
CA PHE A 155 9.44 -15.95 -14.27
C PHE A 155 9.08 -14.50 -14.57
N GLU A 156 8.70 -13.75 -13.55
CA GLU A 156 8.60 -12.30 -13.63
C GLU A 156 10.01 -11.66 -13.56
N PHE A 157 10.12 -10.36 -13.86
CA PHE A 157 11.34 -9.55 -13.66
C PHE A 157 12.64 -10.11 -14.28
N GLY A 158 12.58 -10.94 -15.32
CA GLY A 158 13.75 -11.57 -15.96
C GLY A 158 14.38 -12.71 -15.14
N GLY A 159 13.60 -13.35 -14.25
CA GLY A 159 14.04 -14.47 -13.43
C GLY A 159 15.20 -14.12 -12.51
N SER A 160 16.01 -15.11 -12.13
CA SER A 160 17.10 -14.92 -11.15
C SER A 160 18.08 -13.79 -11.53
N LEU A 161 18.43 -13.65 -12.82
CA LEU A 161 19.37 -12.62 -13.28
C LEU A 161 18.78 -11.21 -13.14
N GLY A 162 17.56 -11.00 -13.63
CA GLY A 162 16.91 -9.70 -13.54
C GLY A 162 16.54 -9.33 -12.10
N THR A 163 16.11 -10.28 -11.27
CA THR A 163 15.88 -10.04 -9.84
C THR A 163 17.17 -9.71 -9.08
N ALA A 164 18.31 -10.37 -9.40
CA ALA A 164 19.61 -10.00 -8.83
C ALA A 164 20.03 -8.59 -9.23
N ALA A 165 19.86 -8.24 -10.51
CA ALA A 165 20.12 -6.90 -11.00
C ALA A 165 19.25 -5.85 -10.28
N MET A 166 17.97 -6.10 -10.05
CA MET A 166 17.09 -5.20 -9.30
C MET A 166 17.51 -5.02 -7.84
N MET A 167 17.88 -6.11 -7.15
CA MET A 167 18.38 -6.03 -5.77
C MET A 167 19.66 -5.19 -5.63
N ILE A 168 20.52 -5.18 -6.65
CA ILE A 168 21.77 -4.40 -6.64
C ILE A 168 21.54 -2.97 -7.12
N LEU A 169 20.83 -2.79 -8.24
CA LEU A 169 20.73 -1.52 -8.94
C LEU A 169 19.71 -0.56 -8.31
N PHE A 170 18.64 -1.03 -7.67
CA PHE A 170 17.69 -0.11 -7.01
C PHE A 170 18.31 0.63 -5.81
N PRO A 171 19.01 -0.02 -4.84
CA PRO A 171 19.74 0.69 -3.80
C PRO A 171 20.78 1.69 -4.35
N ILE A 172 21.53 1.28 -5.38
CA ILE A 172 22.52 2.15 -6.04
C ILE A 172 21.85 3.36 -6.69
N LEU A 173 20.71 3.17 -7.37
CA LEU A 173 19.93 4.26 -7.96
C LEU A 173 19.41 5.22 -6.89
N MET A 174 18.89 4.73 -5.76
CA MET A 174 18.44 5.59 -4.67
C MET A 174 19.57 6.44 -4.08
N TRP A 175 20.75 5.84 -3.81
CA TRP A 175 21.92 6.60 -3.39
C TRP A 175 22.38 7.60 -4.45
N TYR A 176 22.38 7.23 -5.74
CA TYR A 176 22.75 8.13 -6.85
C TYR A 176 21.81 9.34 -6.94
N MET A 177 20.50 9.12 -6.82
CA MET A 177 19.49 10.19 -6.80
C MET A 177 19.64 11.09 -5.57
N TRP A 178 19.92 10.53 -4.39
CA TRP A 178 20.20 11.31 -3.19
C TRP A 178 21.48 12.15 -3.31
N ILE A 179 22.56 11.59 -3.87
CA ILE A 179 23.80 12.32 -4.14
C ILE A 179 23.52 13.51 -5.06
N GLY A 180 22.76 13.29 -6.14
CA GLY A 180 22.38 14.35 -7.06
C GLY A 180 21.55 15.46 -6.41
N ALA A 181 20.56 15.08 -5.60
CA ALA A 181 19.70 16.01 -4.87
C ALA A 181 20.41 16.79 -3.74
N THR A 182 21.58 16.34 -3.28
CA THR A 182 22.27 16.89 -2.09
C THR A 182 23.59 17.59 -2.43
N TYR A 183 24.40 17.04 -3.35
CA TYR A 183 25.75 17.51 -3.66
C TYR A 183 25.92 18.10 -5.06
N TYR A 184 24.94 17.93 -5.95
CA TYR A 184 25.00 18.38 -7.34
C TYR A 184 23.85 19.34 -7.70
N ASP A 185 23.35 20.12 -6.73
CA ASP A 185 22.37 21.20 -7.00
C ASP A 185 21.13 20.68 -7.76
N GLY A 186 20.62 19.53 -7.29
CA GLY A 186 19.49 18.83 -7.90
C GLY A 186 19.77 18.14 -9.24
N LYS A 187 21.00 18.18 -9.79
CA LYS A 187 21.35 17.64 -11.11
C LYS A 187 21.96 16.23 -11.02
N PHE A 188 22.05 15.56 -12.16
CA PHE A 188 22.72 14.26 -12.26
C PHE A 188 24.19 14.36 -11.83
N PRO A 189 24.66 13.52 -10.88
CA PRO A 189 26.06 13.44 -10.55
C PRO A 189 26.91 13.15 -11.79
N SER A 190 27.89 14.02 -12.03
CA SER A 190 28.76 14.02 -13.20
C SER A 190 30.23 14.10 -12.80
N ARG A 191 31.12 13.58 -13.66
CA ARG A 191 32.57 13.66 -13.49
C ARG A 191 33.07 15.10 -13.54
N ALA A 192 34.05 15.42 -12.71
CA ALA A 192 34.85 16.63 -12.88
C ALA A 192 35.74 16.54 -14.14
N ALA A 193 36.17 17.68 -14.67
CA ALA A 193 37.09 17.71 -15.81
C ALA A 193 38.40 16.99 -15.45
N GLY A 194 38.84 16.05 -16.29
CA GLY A 194 40.03 15.21 -16.07
C GLY A 194 39.84 14.00 -15.15
N GLN A 195 38.73 13.89 -14.41
CA GLN A 195 38.47 12.76 -13.50
C GLN A 195 38.16 11.48 -14.29
N SER A 196 38.82 10.37 -13.97
CA SER A 196 38.53 9.05 -14.53
C SER A 196 37.20 8.47 -14.02
N TRP A 197 36.68 7.44 -14.70
CA TRP A 197 35.48 6.74 -14.24
C TRP A 197 35.67 6.03 -12.90
N GLY A 198 36.87 5.51 -12.62
CA GLY A 198 37.20 4.86 -11.34
C GLY A 198 37.22 5.84 -10.17
N GLU A 199 37.87 7.00 -10.34
CA GLU A 199 37.88 8.07 -9.33
C GLU A 199 36.49 8.65 -9.09
N PHE A 200 35.65 8.71 -10.13
CA PHE A 200 34.26 9.14 -9.98
C PHE A 200 33.42 8.13 -9.19
N ALA A 201 33.54 6.84 -9.49
CA ALA A 201 32.87 5.80 -8.71
C ALA A 201 33.32 5.83 -7.23
N ALA A 202 34.62 5.97 -6.99
CA ALA A 202 35.18 6.11 -5.64
C ALA A 202 34.67 7.38 -4.93
N HIS A 203 34.54 8.51 -5.64
CA HIS A 203 33.96 9.74 -5.12
C HIS A 203 32.49 9.57 -4.72
N LEU A 204 31.65 8.96 -5.57
CA LEU A 204 30.25 8.68 -5.23
C LEU A 204 30.14 7.77 -3.99
N VAL A 205 30.96 6.71 -3.91
CA VAL A 205 31.03 5.84 -2.72
C VAL A 205 31.47 6.61 -1.48
N ASN A 206 32.41 7.55 -1.61
CA ASN A 206 32.84 8.41 -0.50
C ASN A 206 31.70 9.34 -0.02
N LEU A 207 30.87 9.88 -0.93
CA LEU A 207 29.69 10.65 -0.57
C LEU A 207 28.64 9.81 0.18
N VAL A 208 28.39 8.55 -0.24
CA VAL A 208 27.56 7.62 0.55
C VAL A 208 28.18 7.34 1.92
N TYR A 209 29.48 7.08 1.98
CA TYR A 209 30.17 6.76 3.23
C TYR A 209 30.20 7.92 4.23
N THR A 210 30.31 9.17 3.76
CA THR A 210 30.39 10.36 4.62
C THR A 210 29.03 10.98 4.92
N GLY A 211 28.18 11.14 3.91
CA GLY A 211 26.89 11.81 4.02
C GLY A 211 25.70 10.88 4.26
N ALA A 212 25.81 9.57 3.98
CA ALA A 212 24.75 8.59 4.17
C ALA A 212 25.15 7.44 5.12
N PHE A 213 26.13 7.64 6.00
CA PHE A 213 26.53 6.59 6.94
C PHE A 213 25.36 6.20 7.86
N PRO A 214 25.04 4.90 8.02
CA PRO A 214 23.89 4.46 8.81
C PRO A 214 24.20 4.51 10.31
N ARG A 215 24.23 5.72 10.88
CA ARG A 215 24.59 5.98 12.30
C ARG A 215 23.58 5.34 13.26
N LEU A 216 24.07 4.90 14.42
CA LEU A 216 23.27 4.18 15.43
C LEU A 216 22.03 4.93 15.91
N GLN A 217 22.09 6.27 16.02
CA GLN A 217 20.94 7.10 16.36
C GLN A 217 19.79 6.96 15.34
N VAL A 218 20.13 6.81 14.06
CA VAL A 218 19.15 6.71 12.96
C VAL A 218 18.56 5.31 12.87
N TRP A 219 19.36 4.27 13.11
CA TRP A 219 18.84 2.92 13.40
C TRP A 219 17.84 2.96 14.56
N ALA A 220 18.20 3.61 15.68
CA ALA A 220 17.39 3.63 16.89
C ALA A 220 16.01 4.26 16.64
N TRP A 221 15.93 5.46 16.03
CA TRP A 221 14.62 6.08 15.80
C TRP A 221 13.83 5.44 14.65
N TYR A 222 14.48 4.96 13.58
CA TYR A 222 13.78 4.27 12.49
C TYR A 222 13.14 2.94 12.96
N TRP A 223 13.86 2.15 13.77
CA TRP A 223 13.31 0.92 14.33
C TRP A 223 12.37 1.17 15.51
N SER A 224 12.57 2.23 16.30
CA SER A 224 11.58 2.65 17.29
C SER A 224 10.26 3.04 16.62
N TYR A 225 10.31 3.76 15.50
CA TYR A 225 9.14 4.07 14.68
C TYR A 225 8.44 2.80 14.19
N LEU A 226 9.17 1.83 13.62
CA LEU A 226 8.63 0.55 13.20
C LEU A 226 7.98 -0.22 14.38
N ILE A 227 8.62 -0.26 15.55
CA ILE A 227 8.07 -0.92 16.74
C ILE A 227 6.81 -0.20 17.26
N VAL A 228 6.80 1.13 17.29
CA VAL A 228 5.65 1.95 17.70
C VAL A 228 4.48 1.79 16.74
N GLU A 229 4.70 1.83 15.42
CA GLU A 229 3.66 1.55 14.43
C GLU A 229 3.15 0.10 14.51
N GLY A 230 4.01 -0.87 14.85
CA GLY A 230 3.61 -2.25 15.11
C GLY A 230 2.77 -2.40 16.38
N ALA A 231 3.08 -1.63 17.42
CA ALA A 231 2.25 -1.52 18.62
C ALA A 231 0.91 -0.84 18.31
N PHE A 232 0.92 0.24 17.53
CA PHE A 232 -0.29 0.93 17.07
C PHE A 232 -1.15 0.03 16.17
N TYR A 233 -0.54 -0.81 15.33
CA TYR A 233 -1.25 -1.84 14.58
C TYR A 233 -2.07 -2.73 15.51
N CYS A 234 -1.43 -3.28 16.56
CA CYS A 234 -2.02 -4.28 17.45
C CYS A 234 -2.96 -3.70 18.52
N LEU A 235 -2.70 -2.50 19.02
CA LEU A 235 -3.30 -1.98 20.27
C LEU A 235 -4.32 -0.85 20.06
N LEU A 236 -4.21 -0.07 18.99
CA LEU A 236 -5.18 1.01 18.74
C LEU A 236 -6.48 0.48 18.14
N PRO A 237 -7.61 1.22 18.27
CA PRO A 237 -8.88 0.78 17.72
C PRO A 237 -8.83 0.61 16.20
N GLY A 238 -9.51 -0.42 15.71
CA GLY A 238 -9.52 -0.79 14.30
C GLY A 238 -10.79 -1.54 13.92
N VAL A 239 -10.92 -1.86 12.64
CA VAL A 239 -12.03 -2.66 12.11
C VAL A 239 -11.52 -3.99 11.58
N TRP A 240 -12.33 -5.04 11.70
CA TRP A 240 -12.01 -6.34 11.11
C TRP A 240 -12.55 -6.42 9.68
N GLY A 241 -11.68 -6.83 8.75
CA GLY A 241 -12.03 -7.18 7.38
C GLY A 241 -11.64 -8.63 7.05
N TYR A 242 -12.14 -9.14 5.93
CA TYR A 242 -11.81 -10.47 5.42
C TYR A 242 -11.21 -10.37 4.03
N GLY A 243 -10.03 -10.95 3.83
CA GLY A 243 -9.37 -11.03 2.53
C GLY A 243 -10.10 -11.92 1.54
N LYS A 244 -9.57 -12.07 0.32
CA LYS A 244 -10.16 -13.02 -0.64
C LYS A 244 -10.04 -14.48 -0.15
N PRO A 245 -10.98 -15.36 -0.56
CA PRO A 245 -10.81 -16.81 -0.42
C PRO A 245 -9.48 -17.27 -1.03
N LEU A 246 -8.68 -18.02 -0.28
CA LEU A 246 -7.41 -18.59 -0.74
C LEU A 246 -7.65 -20.01 -1.30
N PRO A 247 -7.49 -20.25 -2.62
CA PRO A 247 -7.80 -21.56 -3.20
C PRO A 247 -6.99 -22.72 -2.61
N HIS A 248 -5.70 -22.48 -2.33
CA HIS A 248 -4.79 -23.46 -1.74
C HIS A 248 -5.08 -23.77 -0.26
N GLU A 249 -5.88 -22.94 0.43
CA GLU A 249 -6.41 -23.23 1.78
C GLU A 249 -7.91 -23.61 1.74
N GLY A 250 -8.38 -24.21 0.63
CA GLY A 250 -9.78 -24.66 0.52
C GLY A 250 -10.81 -23.53 0.53
N GLY A 251 -10.43 -22.32 0.10
CA GLY A 251 -11.30 -21.14 0.10
C GLY A 251 -11.33 -20.36 1.42
N LYS A 252 -10.49 -20.71 2.40
CA LYS A 252 -10.34 -19.98 3.67
C LYS A 252 -10.09 -18.49 3.41
N GLN A 253 -10.84 -17.64 4.12
CA GLN A 253 -10.64 -16.18 4.13
C GLN A 253 -9.86 -15.78 5.38
N LEU A 254 -8.72 -15.12 5.21
CA LEU A 254 -7.96 -14.61 6.36
C LEU A 254 -8.64 -13.34 6.94
N PRO A 255 -8.80 -13.25 8.27
CA PRO A 255 -9.21 -12.01 8.92
C PRO A 255 -8.04 -11.04 8.99
N TYR A 256 -8.31 -9.74 8.89
CA TYR A 256 -7.31 -8.67 8.95
C TYR A 256 -7.81 -7.54 9.87
N TYR A 257 -6.95 -7.10 10.78
CA TYR A 257 -7.24 -5.96 11.66
C TYR A 257 -6.75 -4.67 11.02
N CYS A 258 -7.65 -3.69 10.90
CA CYS A 258 -7.41 -2.45 10.16
C CYS A 258 -7.52 -1.23 11.09
N SER A 259 -6.40 -0.89 11.74
CA SER A 259 -6.24 0.19 12.72
C SER A 259 -5.52 1.45 12.18
N ALA A 260 -5.08 1.49 10.92
CA ALA A 260 -4.21 2.52 10.37
C ALA A 260 -4.77 3.94 10.54
N TYR A 261 -6.09 4.09 10.42
CA TYR A 261 -6.72 5.40 10.66
C TYR A 261 -6.46 5.93 12.07
N TRP A 262 -6.44 5.07 13.10
CA TRP A 262 -6.04 5.48 14.45
C TRP A 262 -4.52 5.59 14.59
N SER A 263 -3.75 4.71 13.94
CA SER A 263 -2.28 4.82 13.90
C SER A 263 -1.87 6.21 13.40
N LEU A 264 -2.29 6.63 12.20
CA LEU A 264 -1.91 7.91 11.59
C LEU A 264 -2.12 9.12 12.51
N TYR A 265 -3.32 9.30 13.07
CA TYR A 265 -3.61 10.47 13.90
C TYR A 265 -2.91 10.42 15.26
N THR A 266 -2.66 9.22 15.80
CA THR A 266 -1.86 9.05 17.02
C THR A 266 -0.40 9.38 16.73
N THR A 267 0.15 8.91 15.61
CA THR A 267 1.50 9.21 15.15
C THR A 267 1.68 10.71 14.90
N LEU A 268 0.73 11.38 14.24
CA LEU A 268 0.76 12.85 14.08
C LEU A 268 0.73 13.59 15.42
N ALA A 269 -0.04 13.12 16.41
CA ALA A 269 -0.05 13.70 17.75
C ALA A 269 1.28 13.47 18.50
N CYS A 270 1.87 12.26 18.40
CA CYS A 270 3.18 11.95 18.96
C CYS A 270 4.29 12.79 18.31
N LEU A 271 4.28 12.95 16.99
CA LEU A 271 5.23 13.78 16.25
C LEU A 271 5.11 15.27 16.61
N ALA A 272 3.89 15.78 16.76
CA ALA A 272 3.67 17.15 17.23
C ALA A 272 4.22 17.34 18.65
N PHE A 273 3.98 16.39 19.56
CA PHE A 273 4.57 16.41 20.90
C PHE A 273 6.10 16.38 20.86
N LEU A 274 6.70 15.46 20.09
CA LEU A 274 8.16 15.34 19.95
C LEU A 274 8.82 16.60 19.38
N HIS A 275 8.16 17.27 18.42
CA HIS A 275 8.64 18.51 17.83
C HIS A 275 8.54 19.69 18.80
N PHE A 276 7.37 19.94 19.39
CA PHE A 276 7.16 21.08 20.28
C PHE A 276 7.80 20.93 21.68
N SER A 277 8.14 19.70 22.09
CA SER A 277 8.98 19.44 23.29
C SER A 277 10.49 19.54 23.00
N GLY A 278 10.90 19.65 21.73
CA GLY A 278 12.30 19.66 21.32
C GLY A 278 13.03 18.31 21.41
N ILE A 279 12.35 17.23 21.82
CA ILE A 279 12.94 15.89 21.97
C ILE A 279 13.39 15.31 20.63
N TRP A 280 12.56 15.48 19.58
CA TRP A 280 12.88 15.09 18.22
C TRP A 280 12.16 16.04 17.24
N PRO A 281 12.85 17.09 16.76
CA PRO A 281 12.27 18.02 15.81
C PRO A 281 11.98 17.36 14.46
N LEU A 282 10.82 17.68 13.85
CA LEU A 282 10.40 17.08 12.58
C LEU A 282 11.42 17.27 11.44
N TYR A 283 12.15 18.38 11.43
CA TYR A 283 13.18 18.65 10.42
C TYR A 283 14.38 17.69 10.47
N THR A 284 14.60 16.98 11.59
CA THR A 284 15.62 15.92 11.69
C THR A 284 15.41 14.81 10.66
N ALA A 285 14.18 14.54 10.21
CA ALA A 285 13.91 13.59 9.13
C ALA A 285 14.52 14.01 7.77
N ILE A 286 14.66 15.33 7.54
CA ILE A 286 15.26 15.92 6.34
C ILE A 286 16.77 16.08 6.51
N ASP A 287 17.22 16.64 7.63
CA ASP A 287 18.65 16.83 7.91
C ASP A 287 19.42 15.49 7.90
N GLU A 288 18.76 14.41 8.34
CA GLU A 288 19.32 13.06 8.41
C GLU A 288 18.81 12.13 7.30
N PHE A 289 18.38 12.68 6.16
CA PHE A 289 17.80 11.91 5.06
C PHE A 289 18.79 10.90 4.45
N GLY A 290 20.07 11.26 4.28
CA GLY A 290 21.10 10.34 3.78
C GLY A 290 21.29 9.09 4.67
N PRO A 291 21.55 9.27 5.99
CA PRO A 291 21.59 8.18 6.94
C PRO A 291 20.28 7.36 7.01
N LEU A 292 19.12 8.03 6.95
CA LEU A 292 17.81 7.39 6.91
C LEU A 292 17.70 6.46 5.69
N LEU A 293 18.11 6.93 4.51
CA LEU A 293 18.12 6.15 3.28
C LEU A 293 18.94 4.87 3.41
N SER A 294 20.18 4.96 3.93
CA SER A 294 21.01 3.77 4.15
C SER A 294 20.43 2.83 5.22
N VAL A 295 19.87 3.36 6.31
CA VAL A 295 19.21 2.54 7.36
C VAL A 295 17.99 1.81 6.78
N ALA A 296 17.16 2.47 5.98
CA ALA A 296 15.99 1.88 5.35
C ALA A 296 16.37 0.80 4.33
N ILE A 297 17.37 1.08 3.46
CA ILE A 297 17.92 0.10 2.50
C ILE A 297 18.41 -1.15 3.23
N LEU A 298 19.26 -0.99 4.24
CA LEU A 298 19.83 -2.10 5.01
C LEU A 298 18.76 -2.85 5.81
N SER A 299 17.75 -2.14 6.34
CA SER A 299 16.59 -2.75 7.00
C SER A 299 15.75 -3.57 6.01
N GLY A 300 15.60 -3.10 4.77
CA GLY A 300 14.96 -3.85 3.68
C GLY A 300 15.63 -5.20 3.44
N PHE A 301 16.96 -5.22 3.29
CA PHE A 301 17.73 -6.48 3.18
C PHE A 301 17.60 -7.36 4.43
N LEU A 302 17.78 -6.78 5.62
CA LEU A 302 17.75 -7.51 6.89
C LEU A 302 16.40 -8.19 7.14
N VAL A 303 15.29 -7.46 6.98
CA VAL A 303 13.94 -8.01 7.16
C VAL A 303 13.64 -9.05 6.10
N SER A 304 14.09 -8.87 4.86
CA SER A 304 13.91 -9.86 3.78
C SER A 304 14.69 -11.16 4.05
N PHE A 305 15.90 -11.05 4.57
CA PHE A 305 16.70 -12.20 5.01
C PHE A 305 15.99 -12.98 6.12
N VAL A 306 15.54 -12.29 7.17
CA VAL A 306 14.78 -12.92 8.26
C VAL A 306 13.48 -13.53 7.74
N ALA A 307 12.74 -12.85 6.87
CA ALA A 307 11.50 -13.34 6.27
C ALA A 307 11.69 -14.66 5.53
N TYR A 308 12.66 -14.70 4.60
CA TYR A 308 12.93 -15.84 3.75
C TYR A 308 13.36 -17.08 4.55
N PHE A 309 14.38 -16.94 5.40
CA PHE A 309 14.88 -18.08 6.18
C PHE A 309 13.90 -18.51 7.28
N SER A 310 13.12 -17.60 7.86
CA SER A 310 12.03 -17.93 8.80
C SER A 310 10.93 -18.76 8.14
N ALA A 311 10.53 -18.40 6.91
CA ALA A 311 9.53 -19.16 6.15
C ALA A 311 10.02 -20.57 5.79
N LEU A 312 11.29 -20.70 5.39
CA LEU A 312 11.92 -22.00 5.13
C LEU A 312 11.95 -22.88 6.40
N TRP A 313 12.44 -22.32 7.52
CA TRP A 313 12.57 -23.04 8.79
C TRP A 313 11.22 -23.47 9.39
N ARG A 314 10.19 -22.63 9.27
CA ARG A 314 8.81 -22.96 9.70
C ARG A 314 8.06 -23.88 8.73
N GLY A 315 8.64 -24.23 7.59
CA GLY A 315 7.98 -25.04 6.56
C GLY A 315 6.77 -24.34 5.92
N LYS A 316 6.76 -23.01 5.88
CA LYS A 316 5.67 -22.13 5.41
C LYS A 316 5.86 -21.64 3.97
N GLN A 317 6.59 -22.40 3.17
CA GLN A 317 6.79 -22.12 1.75
C GLN A 317 5.47 -22.04 0.98
N HIS A 318 5.43 -21.20 -0.04
CA HIS A 318 4.34 -21.09 -1.00
C HIS A 318 4.90 -20.76 -2.40
N ARG A 319 4.45 -21.46 -3.44
CA ARG A 319 4.82 -21.23 -4.86
C ARG A 319 6.32 -20.96 -5.04
N MET A 320 7.17 -21.88 -4.60
CA MET A 320 8.63 -21.81 -4.75
C MET A 320 9.02 -22.33 -6.13
N THR A 321 9.92 -21.62 -6.81
CA THR A 321 10.45 -22.03 -8.12
C THR A 321 11.65 -22.96 -8.03
N GLY A 322 12.31 -23.00 -6.86
CA GLY A 322 13.57 -23.74 -6.67
C GLY A 322 14.81 -22.93 -7.05
N TYR A 323 14.65 -21.66 -7.46
CA TYR A 323 15.74 -20.75 -7.79
C TYR A 323 15.93 -19.74 -6.65
N PRO A 324 16.92 -19.90 -5.75
CA PRO A 324 16.95 -19.18 -4.47
C PRO A 324 17.03 -17.65 -4.59
N ILE A 325 17.63 -17.11 -5.65
CA ILE A 325 17.72 -15.67 -5.90
C ILE A 325 16.34 -15.09 -6.24
N TYR A 326 15.62 -15.76 -7.14
CA TYR A 326 14.26 -15.37 -7.54
C TYR A 326 13.27 -15.59 -6.40
N ASP A 327 13.35 -16.73 -5.70
CA ASP A 327 12.49 -17.04 -4.56
C ASP A 327 12.75 -16.11 -3.36
N PHE A 328 13.98 -15.60 -3.17
CA PHE A 328 14.27 -14.55 -2.20
C PHE A 328 13.65 -13.19 -2.60
N PHE A 329 13.74 -12.83 -3.89
CA PHE A 329 13.15 -11.60 -4.42
C PHE A 329 11.63 -11.58 -4.31
N MET A 330 10.96 -12.62 -4.81
CA MET A 330 9.51 -12.75 -4.78
C MET A 330 8.99 -13.10 -3.38
N GLY A 331 9.74 -13.90 -2.61
CA GLY A 331 9.41 -14.30 -1.24
C GLY A 331 9.02 -15.75 -1.09
N ALA A 332 9.11 -16.25 0.15
CA ALA A 332 8.86 -17.65 0.46
C ALA A 332 7.50 -17.92 1.12
N GLU A 333 6.93 -16.98 1.88
CA GLU A 333 5.63 -17.15 2.56
C GLU A 333 4.60 -16.16 2.00
N LEU A 334 3.34 -16.59 1.91
CA LEU A 334 2.27 -15.72 1.40
C LEU A 334 1.90 -14.63 2.41
N ASN A 335 1.39 -14.99 3.58
CA ASN A 335 0.84 -14.05 4.57
C ASN A 335 1.43 -14.29 5.98
N PRO A 336 2.70 -13.90 6.22
CA PRO A 336 3.35 -14.06 7.51
C PRO A 336 2.67 -13.23 8.59
N ARG A 337 2.49 -13.81 9.78
CA ARG A 337 1.69 -13.25 10.87
C ARG A 337 2.35 -13.40 12.24
N LEU A 338 2.10 -12.44 13.12
CA LEU A 338 2.58 -12.40 14.50
C LEU A 338 1.44 -12.09 15.47
N PHE A 339 1.50 -12.68 16.67
CA PHE A 339 0.50 -12.52 17.76
C PHE A 339 -0.97 -12.84 17.37
N GLY A 340 -1.19 -13.50 16.23
CA GLY A 340 -2.54 -13.81 15.69
C GLY A 340 -3.29 -12.61 15.09
N ILE A 341 -2.77 -11.39 15.25
CA ILE A 341 -3.41 -10.14 14.81
C ILE A 341 -2.60 -9.42 13.72
N LEU A 342 -1.27 -9.33 13.88
CA LEU A 342 -0.39 -8.59 12.96
C LEU A 342 -0.13 -9.42 11.71
N ASP A 343 -0.47 -8.87 10.55
CA ASP A 343 -0.09 -9.38 9.24
C ASP A 343 0.98 -8.45 8.65
N PHE A 344 2.16 -8.99 8.35
CA PHE A 344 3.34 -8.16 8.03
C PHE A 344 3.19 -7.38 6.72
N LYS A 345 2.39 -7.87 5.77
CA LYS A 345 2.09 -7.12 4.55
C LYS A 345 1.22 -5.93 4.87
N MET A 346 0.06 -6.14 5.51
CA MET A 346 -0.84 -5.04 5.88
C MET A 346 -0.18 -4.00 6.79
N PHE A 347 0.72 -4.46 7.65
CA PHE A 347 1.51 -3.57 8.50
C PHE A 347 2.42 -2.64 7.65
N PHE A 348 3.23 -3.23 6.76
CA PHE A 348 4.17 -2.48 5.93
C PHE A 348 3.51 -1.68 4.79
N GLU A 349 2.42 -2.14 4.19
CA GLU A 349 1.77 -1.53 3.01
C GLU A 349 1.27 -0.09 3.27
N VAL A 350 0.90 0.23 4.52
CA VAL A 350 0.30 1.52 4.87
C VAL A 350 1.23 2.38 5.74
N ARG A 351 1.69 1.85 6.87
CA ARG A 351 2.31 2.65 7.96
C ARG A 351 3.77 3.01 7.70
N MET A 352 4.49 2.20 6.92
CA MET A 352 5.89 2.50 6.57
C MET A 352 5.98 3.53 5.42
N PRO A 353 5.45 3.28 4.22
CA PRO A 353 5.70 4.13 3.06
C PRO A 353 5.04 5.51 3.17
N TRP A 354 3.73 5.55 3.43
CA TRP A 354 2.97 6.80 3.29
C TRP A 354 3.15 7.75 4.47
N TYR A 355 3.39 7.21 5.67
CA TYR A 355 3.59 8.04 6.86
C TYR A 355 5.01 8.60 6.88
N ILE A 356 6.05 7.84 6.48
CA ILE A 356 7.41 8.39 6.34
C ILE A 356 7.43 9.47 5.25
N LEU A 357 6.76 9.26 4.12
CA LEU A 357 6.62 10.28 3.08
C LEU A 357 5.95 11.57 3.59
N LEU A 358 4.93 11.46 4.44
CA LEU A 358 4.30 12.59 5.11
C LEU A 358 5.23 13.24 6.17
N ILE A 359 5.93 12.45 6.97
CA ILE A 359 6.92 12.92 7.96
C ILE A 359 8.00 13.77 7.28
N LEU A 360 8.48 13.36 6.10
CA LEU A 360 9.45 14.14 5.33
C LEU A 360 8.89 15.50 4.91
N SER A 361 7.63 15.57 4.42
CA SER A 361 7.03 16.87 4.05
C SER A 361 6.72 17.76 5.26
N LEU A 362 6.30 17.17 6.39
CA LEU A 362 6.17 17.89 7.65
C LEU A 362 7.54 18.39 8.17
N GLY A 363 8.59 17.59 7.99
CA GLY A 363 9.98 17.97 8.28
C GLY A 363 10.47 19.12 7.42
N ALA A 364 10.17 19.11 6.12
CA ALA A 364 10.47 20.22 5.21
C ALA A 364 9.73 21.51 5.61
N ALA A 365 8.45 21.42 5.97
CA ALA A 365 7.68 22.55 6.46
C ALA A 365 8.24 23.10 7.79
N ALA A 366 8.57 22.23 8.75
CA ALA A 366 9.18 22.63 10.02
C ALA A 366 10.55 23.31 9.80
N ARG A 367 11.40 22.74 8.93
CA ARG A 367 12.71 23.30 8.56
C ARG A 367 12.58 24.68 7.92
N GLN A 368 11.61 24.85 7.02
CA GLN A 368 11.35 26.11 6.32
C GLN A 368 10.84 27.18 7.30
N HIS A 369 9.95 26.82 8.22
CA HIS A 369 9.48 27.72 9.28
C HIS A 369 10.62 28.17 10.19
N GLU A 370 11.50 27.26 10.60
CA GLU A 370 12.67 27.57 11.45
C GLU A 370 13.67 28.50 10.74
N GLN A 371 13.95 28.24 9.46
CA GLN A 371 14.95 29.00 8.68
C GLN A 371 14.46 30.38 8.21
N TYR A 372 13.18 30.50 7.86
CA TYR A 372 12.65 31.70 7.18
C TYR A 372 11.50 32.40 7.93
N GLY A 373 10.99 31.82 9.02
CA GLY A 373 9.81 32.31 9.74
C GLY A 373 8.47 32.10 9.03
N TYR A 374 8.45 31.38 7.90
CA TYR A 374 7.25 31.01 7.16
C TYR A 374 7.44 29.73 6.36
N VAL A 375 6.33 29.16 5.86
CA VAL A 375 6.33 28.00 4.97
C VAL A 375 5.73 28.41 3.62
N SER A 376 6.42 28.09 2.53
CA SER A 376 6.02 28.38 1.15
C SER A 376 4.76 27.61 0.75
N GLY A 377 4.04 28.12 -0.25
CA GLY A 377 2.81 27.47 -0.70
C GLY A 377 3.06 26.13 -1.42
N GLU A 378 4.24 25.97 -2.00
CA GLU A 378 4.74 24.77 -2.66
C GLU A 378 5.00 23.65 -1.65
N VAL A 379 5.61 23.96 -0.50
CA VAL A 379 5.79 23.00 0.59
C VAL A 379 4.44 22.67 1.24
N TRP A 380 3.56 23.66 1.44
CA TRP A 380 2.18 23.39 1.90
C TRP A 380 1.39 22.51 0.92
N PHE A 381 1.64 22.62 -0.39
CA PHE A 381 1.02 21.77 -1.40
C PHE A 381 1.44 20.31 -1.21
N LEU A 382 2.73 20.04 -1.02
CA LEU A 382 3.22 18.69 -0.73
C LEU A 382 2.73 18.15 0.62
N VAL A 383 2.69 18.98 1.68
CA VAL A 383 2.11 18.59 2.97
C VAL A 383 0.65 18.18 2.82
N MET A 384 -0.18 18.97 2.13
CA MET A 384 -1.56 18.60 1.82
C MET A 384 -1.62 17.31 0.98
N ALA A 385 -0.81 17.22 -0.07
CA ALA A 385 -0.83 16.13 -1.03
C ALA A 385 -0.50 14.77 -0.38
N HIS A 386 0.61 14.71 0.36
CA HIS A 386 1.03 13.51 1.10
C HIS A 386 0.11 13.21 2.28
N PHE A 387 -0.43 14.23 2.97
CA PHE A 387 -1.42 14.01 4.03
C PHE A 387 -2.68 13.35 3.47
N LEU A 388 -3.25 13.89 2.40
CA LEU A 388 -4.46 13.36 1.77
C LEU A 388 -4.26 11.92 1.29
N TYR A 389 -3.09 11.60 0.73
CA TYR A 389 -2.75 10.25 0.26
C TYR A 389 -2.60 9.28 1.45
N ALA A 390 -1.74 9.60 2.43
CA ALA A 390 -1.52 8.76 3.62
C ALA A 390 -2.82 8.54 4.42
N ASN A 391 -3.61 9.60 4.61
CA ASN A 391 -4.91 9.55 5.26
C ASN A 391 -5.94 8.73 4.47
N ALA A 392 -5.89 8.72 3.14
CA ALA A 392 -6.77 7.87 2.34
C ALA A 392 -6.40 6.38 2.42
N CYS A 393 -5.10 6.06 2.35
CA CYS A 393 -4.61 4.69 2.58
C CYS A 393 -4.99 4.21 4.00
N ALA A 394 -4.85 5.07 5.01
CA ALA A 394 -5.22 4.76 6.39
C ALA A 394 -6.73 4.62 6.62
N LYS A 395 -7.56 5.48 5.99
CA LYS A 395 -9.02 5.45 6.14
C LYS A 395 -9.69 4.33 5.35
N GLY A 396 -9.03 3.80 4.32
CA GLY A 396 -9.50 2.74 3.44
C GLY A 396 -8.69 1.45 3.53
N GLU A 397 -7.94 1.25 4.62
CA GLU A 397 -7.08 0.06 4.84
C GLU A 397 -7.85 -1.26 4.69
N GLU A 398 -9.11 -1.32 5.10
CA GLU A 398 -9.99 -2.49 4.96
C GLU A 398 -10.35 -2.83 3.51
N LEU A 399 -10.01 -1.95 2.55
CA LEU A 399 -10.18 -2.17 1.12
C LEU A 399 -8.92 -2.81 0.50
N ILE A 400 -7.76 -2.58 1.12
CA ILE A 400 -6.44 -3.08 0.70
C ILE A 400 -6.36 -4.61 0.85
N ILE A 401 -7.03 -5.20 1.84
CA ILE A 401 -7.06 -6.66 2.10
C ILE A 401 -7.55 -7.52 0.91
N THR A 402 -8.10 -6.89 -0.13
CA THR A 402 -8.58 -7.54 -1.36
C THR A 402 -7.68 -7.32 -2.58
N THR A 403 -6.58 -6.56 -2.45
CA THR A 403 -5.61 -6.30 -3.52
C THR A 403 -4.73 -7.51 -3.80
N TRP A 404 -4.13 -7.52 -4.98
CA TRP A 404 -3.18 -8.52 -5.46
C TRP A 404 -2.07 -8.81 -4.43
N ASP A 405 -1.55 -7.74 -3.84
CA ASP A 405 -0.41 -7.75 -2.93
C ASP A 405 -0.72 -8.53 -1.65
N MET A 406 -1.98 -8.56 -1.23
CA MET A 406 -2.45 -9.31 -0.06
C MET A 406 -2.76 -10.78 -0.38
N TYR A 407 -3.52 -11.08 -1.44
CA TYR A 407 -4.00 -12.47 -1.68
C TYR A 407 -3.09 -13.32 -2.58
N TYR A 408 -2.23 -12.70 -3.40
CA TYR A 408 -1.38 -13.39 -4.38
C TYR A 408 0.10 -13.21 -4.08
N GLU A 409 0.56 -11.96 -3.98
CA GLU A 409 1.98 -11.65 -3.98
C GLU A 409 2.68 -12.23 -2.75
N LYS A 410 3.90 -12.74 -2.86
CA LYS A 410 4.59 -13.33 -1.69
C LYS A 410 5.31 -12.25 -0.90
N TRP A 411 5.51 -12.47 0.41
CA TRP A 411 6.25 -11.52 1.24
C TRP A 411 7.76 -11.76 1.10
N GLY A 412 8.33 -11.19 0.04
CA GLY A 412 9.75 -11.25 -0.30
C GLY A 412 10.43 -9.90 -0.33
N PHE A 413 11.69 -9.88 -0.76
CA PHE A 413 12.48 -8.66 -0.86
C PHE A 413 11.77 -7.56 -1.65
N MET A 414 11.08 -7.89 -2.75
CA MET A 414 10.34 -6.90 -3.54
C MET A 414 9.38 -6.08 -2.68
N LEU A 415 8.42 -6.71 -1.97
CA LEU A 415 7.46 -5.97 -1.13
C LEU A 415 8.12 -5.36 0.12
N ILE A 416 9.07 -6.07 0.74
CA ILE A 416 9.71 -5.62 1.98
C ILE A 416 10.58 -4.38 1.74
N PHE A 417 11.48 -4.43 0.76
CA PHE A 417 12.33 -3.31 0.38
C PHE A 417 11.51 -2.13 -0.15
N TRP A 418 10.48 -2.40 -0.96
CA TRP A 418 9.66 -1.35 -1.54
C TRP A 418 8.86 -0.57 -0.48
N ASN A 419 8.28 -1.25 0.51
CA ASN A 419 7.52 -0.59 1.56
C ASN A 419 8.39 0.05 2.66
N LEU A 420 9.59 -0.49 2.94
CA LEU A 420 10.51 0.08 3.93
C LEU A 420 11.37 1.23 3.38
N ALA A 421 11.86 1.12 2.14
CA ALA A 421 12.79 2.08 1.55
C ALA A 421 12.29 2.66 0.22
N GLY A 422 11.86 1.80 -0.72
CA GLY A 422 11.58 2.18 -2.11
C GLY A 422 10.57 3.32 -2.25
N VAL A 423 9.32 3.11 -1.83
CA VAL A 423 8.25 4.13 -1.87
C VAL A 423 8.60 5.37 -1.05
N PRO A 424 8.85 5.28 0.28
CA PRO A 424 8.98 6.48 1.11
C PRO A 424 10.15 7.37 0.69
N LEU A 425 11.26 6.78 0.26
CA LEU A 425 12.52 7.49 0.04
C LEU A 425 12.89 7.69 -1.43
N SER A 426 12.13 7.12 -2.39
CA SER A 426 12.24 7.47 -3.82
C SER A 426 11.12 8.41 -4.28
N TYR A 427 9.95 8.43 -3.63
CA TYR A 427 8.85 9.32 -4.03
C TYR A 427 8.99 10.72 -3.41
N CYS A 428 9.74 10.85 -2.31
CA CYS A 428 9.96 12.10 -1.60
C CYS A 428 10.91 13.09 -2.32
N HIS A 429 11.48 12.77 -3.48
CA HIS A 429 12.47 13.64 -4.14
C HIS A 429 11.92 15.05 -4.48
N CYS A 430 10.60 15.19 -4.64
CA CYS A 430 9.94 16.49 -4.69
C CYS A 430 10.15 17.31 -3.39
N THR A 431 9.89 16.70 -2.24
CA THR A 431 10.12 17.29 -0.91
C THR A 431 11.60 17.60 -0.67
N ILE A 432 12.51 16.68 -1.04
CA ILE A 432 13.96 16.88 -0.86
C ILE A 432 14.45 18.06 -1.72
N TYR A 433 13.97 18.19 -2.96
CA TYR A 433 14.28 19.36 -3.78
C TYR A 433 13.78 20.67 -3.13
N LEU A 434 12.51 20.74 -2.71
CA LEU A 434 11.99 21.96 -2.06
C LEU A 434 12.70 22.29 -0.73
N ALA A 435 13.18 21.28 0.00
CA ALA A 435 13.87 21.45 1.28
C ALA A 435 15.36 21.83 1.15
N ASN A 436 15.97 21.62 -0.02
CA ASN A 436 17.38 21.93 -0.30
C ASN A 436 17.58 23.25 -1.09
N HIS A 437 16.51 23.87 -1.60
CA HIS A 437 16.60 25.13 -2.37
C HIS A 437 15.84 26.26 -1.65
N HIS A 438 16.30 27.50 -1.86
CA HIS A 438 15.61 28.68 -1.35
C HIS A 438 14.23 28.85 -2.04
N PRO A 439 13.17 29.33 -1.35
CA PRO A 439 11.82 29.37 -1.92
C PRO A 439 11.68 30.18 -3.21
N ASP A 440 12.54 31.16 -3.44
CA ASP A 440 12.55 31.95 -4.68
C ASP A 440 12.94 31.15 -5.94
N VAL A 441 13.63 30.01 -5.80
CA VAL A 441 14.03 29.14 -6.93
C VAL A 441 12.80 28.49 -7.58
N TYR A 442 11.88 27.98 -6.77
CA TYR A 442 10.70 27.23 -7.21
C TYR A 442 9.39 28.02 -7.09
N ARG A 443 9.44 29.34 -6.85
CA ARG A 443 8.28 30.16 -6.51
C ARG A 443 7.26 30.25 -7.64
N TRP A 444 6.07 29.69 -7.44
CA TRP A 444 4.98 29.75 -8.41
C TRP A 444 4.24 31.08 -8.42
N ASN A 445 3.60 31.38 -9.57
CA ASN A 445 2.56 32.41 -9.61
C ASN A 445 1.42 31.99 -8.68
N ARG A 446 1.04 32.87 -7.74
CA ARG A 446 0.02 32.60 -6.70
C ARG A 446 -1.32 32.11 -7.27
N GLY A 447 -1.74 32.60 -8.44
CA GLY A 447 -2.98 32.16 -9.10
C GLY A 447 -2.87 30.74 -9.66
N ILE A 448 -1.73 30.40 -10.27
CA ILE A 448 -1.47 29.04 -10.77
C ILE A 448 -1.35 28.07 -9.59
N LEU A 449 -0.65 28.46 -8.52
CA LEU A 449 -0.53 27.66 -7.30
C LEU A 449 -1.89 27.38 -6.67
N ALA A 450 -2.76 28.39 -6.53
CA ALA A 450 -4.13 28.20 -6.06
C ALA A 450 -4.94 27.24 -6.97
N ALA A 451 -4.75 27.31 -8.29
CA ALA A 451 -5.35 26.37 -9.23
C ALA A 451 -4.79 24.93 -9.07
N MET A 452 -3.51 24.75 -8.74
CA MET A 452 -2.94 23.44 -8.42
C MET A 452 -3.58 22.85 -7.16
N PHE A 453 -3.71 23.63 -6.07
CA PHE A 453 -4.44 23.20 -4.86
C PHE A 453 -5.87 22.77 -5.18
N ALA A 454 -6.62 23.59 -5.91
CA ALA A 454 -8.01 23.28 -6.29
C ALA A 454 -8.10 22.03 -7.18
N GLY A 455 -7.20 21.89 -8.16
CA GLY A 455 -7.11 20.73 -9.04
C GLY A 455 -6.77 19.44 -8.29
N TYR A 456 -5.84 19.49 -7.34
CA TYR A 456 -5.49 18.34 -6.50
C TYR A 456 -6.68 17.90 -5.64
N LEU A 457 -7.39 18.83 -5.01
CA LEU A 457 -8.58 18.54 -4.21
C LEU A 457 -9.73 17.97 -5.06
N PHE A 458 -9.92 18.48 -6.29
CA PHE A 458 -10.86 17.91 -7.25
C PHE A 458 -10.52 16.46 -7.60
N TRP A 459 -9.28 16.19 -8.01
CA TRP A 459 -8.85 14.83 -8.36
C TRP A 459 -8.85 13.88 -7.16
N TYR A 460 -8.55 14.37 -5.95
CA TYR A 460 -8.71 13.63 -4.70
C TYR A 460 -10.17 13.20 -4.49
N TRP A 461 -11.13 14.10 -4.69
CA TRP A 461 -12.55 13.76 -4.63
C TRP A 461 -12.93 12.69 -5.68
N VAL A 462 -12.51 12.86 -6.94
CA VAL A 462 -12.77 11.89 -8.02
C VAL A 462 -12.20 10.51 -7.63
N TRP A 463 -10.95 10.45 -7.18
CA TRP A 463 -10.27 9.20 -6.84
C TRP A 463 -10.88 8.49 -5.63
N ASP A 464 -11.16 9.22 -4.54
CA ASP A 464 -11.71 8.67 -3.30
C ASP A 464 -13.14 8.18 -3.50
N SER A 465 -13.97 8.96 -4.21
CA SER A 465 -15.33 8.55 -4.54
C SER A 465 -15.37 7.42 -5.58
N CYS A 466 -14.49 7.41 -6.60
CA CYS A 466 -14.36 6.30 -7.55
C CYS A 466 -13.98 4.99 -6.85
N ASN A 467 -12.92 4.98 -6.04
CA ASN A 467 -12.54 3.78 -5.31
C ASN A 467 -13.62 3.34 -4.32
N SER A 468 -14.29 4.29 -3.65
CA SER A 468 -15.43 3.99 -2.79
C SER A 468 -16.60 3.35 -3.55
N GLN A 469 -16.98 3.86 -4.74
CA GLN A 469 -18.10 3.30 -5.52
C GLN A 469 -17.87 1.83 -5.86
N LYS A 470 -16.68 1.47 -6.39
CA LYS A 470 -16.29 0.08 -6.67
C LYS A 470 -16.39 -0.79 -5.41
N ASN A 471 -15.77 -0.34 -4.32
CA ASN A 471 -15.62 -1.17 -3.12
C ASN A 471 -16.94 -1.31 -2.35
N ARG A 472 -17.70 -0.22 -2.20
CA ARG A 472 -19.03 -0.23 -1.58
C ARG A 472 -20.03 -1.01 -2.43
N PHE A 473 -19.98 -0.95 -3.76
CA PHE A 473 -20.77 -1.83 -4.63
C PHE A 473 -20.54 -3.31 -4.29
N ARG A 474 -19.28 -3.77 -4.28
CA ARG A 474 -18.95 -5.17 -3.92
C ARG A 474 -19.30 -5.54 -2.48
N ALA A 475 -19.27 -4.59 -1.55
CA ALA A 475 -19.67 -4.82 -0.17
C ALA A 475 -21.20 -4.93 -0.05
N MET A 476 -21.97 -4.12 -0.78
CA MET A 476 -23.44 -4.19 -0.84
C MET A 476 -23.93 -5.49 -1.48
N GLU A 477 -23.33 -5.93 -2.59
CA GLU A 477 -23.64 -7.24 -3.22
C GLU A 477 -23.49 -8.43 -2.27
N LYS A 478 -22.61 -8.30 -1.26
CA LYS A 478 -22.33 -9.34 -0.27
C LYS A 478 -23.06 -9.15 1.05
N GLY A 479 -23.89 -8.11 1.21
CA GLY A 479 -24.49 -7.73 2.49
C GLY A 479 -23.50 -7.31 3.58
N LYS A 480 -22.26 -6.93 3.20
CA LYS A 480 -21.12 -6.65 4.10
C LYS A 480 -20.65 -5.18 4.05
N LEU A 481 -21.51 -4.25 3.65
CA LEU A 481 -21.17 -2.81 3.66
C LEU A 481 -21.07 -2.29 5.10
N VAL A 482 -19.85 -1.94 5.52
CA VAL A 482 -19.59 -1.21 6.77
C VAL A 482 -19.34 0.26 6.45
N LEU A 483 -20.16 1.15 6.99
CA LEU A 483 -19.97 2.60 6.88
C LEU A 483 -19.16 3.11 8.07
N ARG A 484 -17.98 3.68 7.81
CA ARG A 484 -17.08 4.25 8.83
C ARG A 484 -17.15 5.78 8.82
N LYS A 485 -17.05 6.37 10.01
CA LYS A 485 -16.91 7.83 10.18
C LYS A 485 -15.42 8.20 10.16
N THR A 486 -14.82 8.27 8.97
CA THR A 486 -13.43 8.68 8.77
C THR A 486 -13.34 10.01 7.99
N PHE A 487 -12.34 10.83 8.28
CA PHE A 487 -12.15 12.13 7.61
C PHE A 487 -11.25 11.98 6.37
N PRO A 488 -11.52 12.71 5.27
CA PRO A 488 -12.82 13.26 4.89
C PRO A 488 -13.74 12.14 4.34
N GLN A 489 -15.05 12.24 4.60
CA GLN A 489 -16.06 11.57 3.76
C GLN A 489 -16.43 12.54 2.64
N VAL A 490 -16.21 12.15 1.39
CA VAL A 490 -16.52 12.97 0.22
C VAL A 490 -17.89 12.57 -0.38
N PRO A 491 -18.59 13.45 -1.13
CA PRO A 491 -19.86 13.09 -1.74
C PRO A 491 -19.71 12.02 -2.84
N TRP A 492 -20.82 11.36 -3.18
CA TRP A 492 -20.95 10.35 -4.25
C TRP A 492 -20.12 9.07 -4.09
N GLN A 493 -19.70 8.72 -2.88
CA GLN A 493 -18.98 7.46 -2.59
C GLN A 493 -19.82 6.17 -2.74
N THR A 494 -21.16 6.26 -2.75
CA THR A 494 -22.08 5.10 -2.87
C THR A 494 -23.10 5.38 -3.98
N ILE A 495 -23.35 4.40 -4.85
CA ILE A 495 -24.44 4.44 -5.84
C ILE A 495 -25.55 3.51 -5.37
N HIS A 496 -26.78 4.01 -5.32
CA HIS A 496 -27.97 3.21 -5.06
C HIS A 496 -28.59 2.77 -6.38
N ASN A 497 -29.02 1.50 -6.47
CA ASN A 497 -29.54 0.88 -7.70
C ASN A 497 -28.62 1.07 -8.94
N PRO A 498 -27.32 0.75 -8.84
CA PRO A 498 -26.37 0.98 -9.93
C PRO A 498 -26.68 0.14 -11.17
N LYS A 499 -26.42 0.68 -12.35
CA LYS A 499 -26.38 -0.07 -13.60
C LYS A 499 -25.24 -1.09 -13.57
N THR A 500 -25.53 -2.33 -13.95
CA THR A 500 -24.58 -3.44 -13.99
C THR A 500 -24.69 -4.23 -15.30
N ILE A 501 -23.66 -5.05 -15.57
CA ILE A 501 -23.73 -6.19 -16.48
C ILE A 501 -23.58 -7.44 -15.62
N VAL A 502 -24.40 -8.47 -15.85
CA VAL A 502 -24.34 -9.75 -15.13
C VAL A 502 -23.63 -10.78 -16.01
N SER A 503 -22.65 -11.51 -15.46
CA SER A 503 -22.05 -12.68 -16.10
C SER A 503 -22.07 -13.89 -15.14
N PRO A 504 -21.90 -15.12 -15.64
CA PRO A 504 -21.78 -16.32 -14.78
C PRO A 504 -20.64 -16.25 -13.76
N GLN A 505 -19.62 -15.41 -13.99
CA GLN A 505 -18.45 -15.22 -13.13
C GLN A 505 -18.56 -13.98 -12.21
N GLY A 506 -19.75 -13.36 -12.15
CA GLY A 506 -20.09 -12.21 -11.33
C GLY A 506 -20.57 -11.00 -12.14
N THR A 507 -20.89 -9.92 -11.45
CA THR A 507 -21.37 -8.68 -12.07
C THR A 507 -20.21 -7.72 -12.42
N ILE A 508 -20.48 -6.74 -13.28
CA ILE A 508 -19.60 -5.60 -13.59
C ILE A 508 -20.38 -4.31 -13.33
N LEU A 509 -19.79 -3.36 -12.61
CA LEU A 509 -20.36 -2.02 -12.38
C LEU A 509 -20.15 -1.17 -13.64
N VAL A 510 -21.24 -0.61 -14.19
CA VAL A 510 -21.21 0.23 -15.41
C VAL A 510 -21.87 1.59 -15.17
N ASP A 511 -21.73 2.10 -13.94
CA ASP A 511 -22.39 3.31 -13.46
C ASP A 511 -21.42 4.21 -12.67
N GLY A 512 -21.83 5.45 -12.45
CA GLY A 512 -21.02 6.49 -11.82
C GLY A 512 -19.67 6.65 -12.53
N TRP A 513 -18.58 6.66 -11.77
CA TRP A 513 -17.24 6.84 -12.32
C TRP A 513 -16.82 5.73 -13.30
N TYR A 514 -17.24 4.49 -13.03
CA TYR A 514 -16.99 3.34 -13.92
C TYR A 514 -17.93 3.30 -15.13
N GLY A 515 -18.99 4.12 -15.16
CA GLY A 515 -19.77 4.39 -16.36
C GLY A 515 -19.15 5.44 -17.30
N LEU A 516 -18.17 6.23 -16.82
CA LEU A 516 -17.52 7.29 -17.59
C LEU A 516 -16.21 6.84 -18.25
N ALA A 517 -15.33 6.18 -17.47
CA ALA A 517 -14.13 5.54 -18.01
C ALA A 517 -13.68 4.38 -17.11
N ARG A 518 -13.17 3.31 -17.73
CA ARG A 518 -12.92 2.01 -17.06
C ARG A 518 -11.87 2.08 -15.95
N LYS A 519 -10.96 3.06 -16.00
CA LYS A 519 -9.81 3.30 -15.11
C LYS A 519 -9.62 4.78 -14.71
N ILE A 520 -10.70 5.57 -14.60
CA ILE A 520 -10.59 7.01 -14.22
C ILE A 520 -9.82 7.28 -12.91
N HIS A 521 -9.83 6.34 -11.96
CA HIS A 521 -9.01 6.42 -10.75
C HIS A 521 -7.50 6.43 -11.05
N TYR A 522 -7.04 5.72 -12.08
CA TYR A 522 -5.64 5.77 -12.52
C TYR A 522 -5.27 7.12 -13.15
N THR A 523 -6.21 7.82 -13.80
CA THR A 523 -6.00 9.20 -14.26
C THR A 523 -5.78 10.15 -13.08
N ALA A 524 -6.54 9.98 -12.01
CA ALA A 524 -6.36 10.74 -10.79
C ALA A 524 -5.03 10.41 -10.08
N ASP A 525 -4.65 9.13 -10.02
CA ASP A 525 -3.33 8.71 -9.52
C ASP A 525 -2.17 9.34 -10.32
N VAL A 526 -2.27 9.36 -11.66
CA VAL A 526 -1.31 10.04 -12.55
C VAL A 526 -1.28 11.54 -12.30
N TRP A 527 -2.43 12.18 -12.09
CA TRP A 527 -2.48 13.60 -11.73
C TRP A 527 -1.74 13.87 -10.41
N PHE A 528 -1.94 13.04 -9.38
CA PHE A 528 -1.21 13.20 -8.11
C PHE A 528 0.29 13.10 -8.37
N ALA A 529 0.75 12.02 -9.01
CA ALA A 529 2.16 11.81 -9.30
C ALA A 529 2.77 12.99 -10.08
N VAL A 530 2.19 13.35 -11.24
CA VAL A 530 2.64 14.47 -12.06
C VAL A 530 2.64 15.78 -11.29
N SER A 531 1.64 16.05 -10.44
CA SER A 531 1.58 17.29 -9.66
C SER A 531 2.70 17.41 -8.61
N TRP A 532 3.18 16.29 -8.05
CA TRP A 532 4.31 16.29 -7.08
C TRP A 532 5.64 16.59 -7.78
N GLY A 533 5.83 16.17 -9.03
CA GLY A 533 6.95 16.61 -9.85
C GLY A 533 6.78 18.07 -10.28
N LEU A 534 5.62 18.42 -10.84
CA LEU A 534 5.34 19.73 -11.41
C LEU A 534 5.54 20.87 -10.42
N ILE A 535 5.12 20.73 -9.15
CA ILE A 535 5.27 21.80 -8.14
C ILE A 535 6.74 22.21 -7.91
N THR A 536 7.70 21.36 -8.25
CA THR A 536 9.15 21.67 -8.18
C THR A 536 9.73 22.34 -9.42
N GLY A 537 8.96 22.49 -10.50
CA GLY A 537 9.46 22.96 -11.78
C GLY A 537 10.25 21.89 -12.54
N PHE A 538 11.23 22.31 -13.35
CA PHE A 538 11.94 21.44 -14.31
C PHE A 538 13.47 21.51 -14.20
N GLU A 539 14.02 22.18 -13.19
CA GLU A 539 15.48 22.34 -13.04
C GLU A 539 16.19 21.07 -12.55
N SER A 540 15.47 20.17 -11.86
CA SER A 540 15.96 18.89 -11.38
C SER A 540 15.19 17.73 -12.02
N PRO A 541 15.87 16.65 -12.49
CA PRO A 541 15.20 15.44 -12.96
C PRO A 541 14.65 14.55 -11.82
N PHE A 542 15.11 14.70 -10.58
CA PHE A 542 14.76 13.75 -9.51
C PHE A 542 13.30 13.82 -9.04
N PRO A 543 12.67 15.01 -8.89
CA PRO A 543 11.22 15.09 -8.65
C PRO A 543 10.37 14.43 -9.74
N TRP A 544 10.91 14.29 -10.96
CA TRP A 544 10.24 13.66 -12.11
C TRP A 544 10.41 12.14 -12.18
N PHE A 545 11.29 11.54 -11.36
CA PHE A 545 11.45 10.09 -11.30
C PHE A 545 10.14 9.38 -10.92
N TYR A 546 9.48 9.82 -9.84
CA TYR A 546 8.21 9.22 -9.42
C TYR A 546 7.10 9.37 -10.48
N PRO A 547 6.81 10.56 -11.05
CA PRO A 547 5.88 10.71 -12.18
C PRO A 547 6.13 9.72 -13.33
N VAL A 548 7.38 9.61 -13.80
CA VAL A 548 7.73 8.77 -14.96
C VAL A 548 7.59 7.28 -14.60
N PHE A 549 8.14 6.85 -13.46
CA PHE A 549 8.02 5.49 -12.96
C PHE A 549 6.55 5.09 -12.76
N PHE A 550 5.76 5.96 -12.14
CA PHE A 550 4.36 5.70 -11.85
C PHE A 550 3.52 5.62 -13.13
N CYS A 551 3.74 6.48 -14.12
CA CYS A 551 3.05 6.43 -15.41
C CYS A 551 3.33 5.11 -16.16
N GLY A 552 4.58 4.65 -16.16
CA GLY A 552 4.94 3.34 -16.73
C GLY A 552 4.27 2.17 -15.98
N MET A 553 4.35 2.18 -14.65
CA MET A 553 3.76 1.16 -13.78
C MET A 553 2.24 1.09 -13.94
N ILE A 554 1.54 2.23 -13.95
CA ILE A 554 0.07 2.27 -13.99
C ILE A 554 -0.48 1.88 -15.37
N ALA A 555 0.25 2.20 -16.46
CA ALA A 555 -0.08 1.73 -17.81
C ALA A 555 0.06 0.21 -17.91
N HIS A 556 1.17 -0.36 -17.43
CA HIS A 556 1.36 -1.81 -17.36
C HIS A 556 0.29 -2.49 -16.49
N ARG A 557 -0.03 -1.91 -15.33
CA ARG A 557 -1.09 -2.38 -14.42
C ARG A 557 -2.47 -2.37 -15.10
N ALA A 558 -2.78 -1.34 -15.89
CA ALA A 558 -4.03 -1.25 -16.65
C ALA A 558 -4.12 -2.35 -17.70
N ALA A 559 -3.08 -2.54 -18.51
CA ALA A 559 -3.02 -3.60 -19.53
C ALA A 559 -3.22 -5.00 -18.93
N ARG A 560 -2.46 -5.33 -17.86
CA ARG A 560 -2.56 -6.63 -17.16
C ARG A 560 -3.97 -6.89 -16.63
N ASP A 561 -4.62 -5.88 -16.05
CA ASP A 561 -5.97 -6.02 -15.50
C ASP A 561 -7.04 -6.17 -16.59
N ILE A 562 -6.93 -5.45 -17.72
CA ILE A 562 -7.82 -5.61 -18.87
C ILE A 562 -7.73 -7.03 -19.44
N THR A 563 -6.52 -7.54 -19.67
CA THR A 563 -6.31 -8.90 -20.18
C THR A 563 -6.93 -9.95 -19.24
N ARG A 564 -6.75 -9.80 -17.93
CA ARG A 564 -7.38 -10.66 -16.93
C ARG A 564 -8.90 -10.55 -16.93
N CYS A 565 -9.45 -9.35 -17.05
CA CYS A 565 -10.90 -9.14 -17.07
C CYS A 565 -11.56 -9.67 -18.34
N ARG A 566 -10.92 -9.51 -19.52
CA ARG A 566 -11.31 -10.17 -20.78
C ARG A 566 -11.36 -11.68 -20.61
N ARG A 567 -10.29 -12.30 -20.08
CA ARG A 567 -10.23 -13.74 -19.82
C ARG A 567 -11.28 -14.22 -18.82
N LYS A 568 -11.60 -13.43 -17.80
CA LYS A 568 -12.57 -13.81 -16.75
C LYS A 568 -14.04 -13.68 -17.20
N TYR A 569 -14.41 -12.58 -17.86
CA TYR A 569 -15.80 -12.21 -18.10
C TYR A 569 -16.26 -12.39 -19.56
N GLY A 570 -15.35 -12.62 -20.52
CA GLY A 570 -15.68 -12.89 -21.92
C GLY A 570 -16.59 -11.83 -22.54
N GLU A 571 -17.70 -12.25 -23.14
CA GLU A 571 -18.73 -11.40 -23.74
C GLU A 571 -19.24 -10.28 -22.82
N ALA A 572 -19.36 -10.53 -21.51
CA ALA A 572 -19.78 -9.50 -20.57
C ALA A 572 -18.73 -8.37 -20.41
N TRP A 573 -17.44 -8.66 -20.67
CA TRP A 573 -16.43 -7.62 -20.79
C TRP A 573 -16.53 -6.87 -22.12
N LEU A 574 -16.76 -7.56 -23.24
CA LEU A 574 -16.92 -6.90 -24.54
C LEU A 574 -18.11 -5.92 -24.53
N GLU A 575 -19.22 -6.28 -23.90
CA GLU A 575 -20.35 -5.36 -23.68
C GLU A 575 -19.99 -4.19 -22.75
N TYR A 576 -19.12 -4.39 -21.75
CA TYR A 576 -18.61 -3.30 -20.91
C TYR A 576 -17.72 -2.35 -21.72
N GLU A 577 -16.84 -2.87 -22.58
CA GLU A 577 -16.01 -2.04 -23.48
C GLU A 577 -16.86 -1.28 -24.50
N ARG A 578 -17.99 -1.85 -24.95
CA ARG A 578 -18.96 -1.16 -25.83
C ARG A 578 -19.71 -0.03 -25.12
N ARG A 579 -20.11 -0.23 -23.84
CA ARG A 579 -20.81 0.79 -23.05
C ARG A 579 -19.90 1.88 -22.50
N VAL A 580 -18.66 1.55 -22.18
CA VAL A 580 -17.67 2.43 -21.57
C VAL A 580 -16.37 2.36 -22.38
N PRO A 581 -16.33 2.97 -23.58
CA PRO A 581 -15.19 2.83 -24.49
C PRO A 581 -13.91 3.41 -23.91
N TYR A 582 -14.00 4.54 -23.20
CA TYR A 582 -12.84 5.24 -22.63
C TYR A 582 -12.19 4.44 -21.50
N LEU A 583 -10.87 4.37 -21.53
CA LEU A 583 -10.06 3.68 -20.53
C LEU A 583 -9.70 4.61 -19.37
N PHE A 584 -9.15 5.79 -19.63
CA PHE A 584 -8.59 6.70 -18.63
C PHE A 584 -9.35 8.02 -18.54
N ILE A 585 -9.55 8.70 -19.67
CA ILE A 585 -10.10 10.05 -19.74
C ILE A 585 -11.39 10.00 -20.56
N PRO A 586 -12.57 10.23 -19.94
CA PRO A 586 -13.83 10.27 -20.66
C PRO A 586 -13.78 11.20 -21.87
N TYR A 587 -14.29 10.73 -23.01
CA TYR A 587 -14.30 11.45 -24.29
C TYR A 587 -12.92 11.67 -24.94
N VAL A 588 -11.84 11.04 -24.45
CA VAL A 588 -10.48 11.17 -25.01
C VAL A 588 -9.80 9.82 -25.22
N ILE A 589 -9.57 9.02 -24.16
CA ILE A 589 -8.78 7.78 -24.20
C ILE A 589 -9.22 6.76 -23.16
#